data_AF-A0A0S8A097-F1
#
_entry.id   AF-A0A0S8A097-F1
#
_cell.length_a   1.000
_cell.length_b   1.000
_cell.length_c   1.000
_cell.angle_alpha   90.00
_cell.angle_beta   90.00
_cell.angle_gamma   90.00
#
_symmetry.space_group_name_H-M   'P 1'
#
loop_
_entity.id
_entity.type
_entity.pdbx_description
1 polymer ?
#
loop_
_entity_poly.entity_id
_entity_poly.type
_entity_poly.pdbx_seq_one_letter_code
_entity_poly.pdbx_strand_id
1 'polypeptide(L)'
;MDGNLDNIQHQLKQQLNENPTDIETAVMLGNHFYDRGNAPQAIVYYQYALNLNPNQPGVQTDMATMFWDNGDLGLAERHFRDVISRYPDFANAYLNLGLLLFRGKQQLKDAAMIWQQLLDRAPDHPAAEKAKQLLNTHYQ
;
A
#
# COMPACT_ATOMS: atom_id res chain seq x y z
N MET A 1 6.66 24.57 11.06
CA MET A 1 6.63 25.07 9.67
C MET A 1 5.47 24.36 8.99
N ASP A 2 4.23 24.64 9.43
CA ASP A 2 3.08 23.74 9.21
C ASP A 2 1.96 24.38 8.38
N GLY A 3 2.05 25.69 8.13
CA GLY A 3 0.99 26.44 7.45
C GLY A 3 0.76 26.06 5.98
N ASN A 4 1.72 25.40 5.32
CA ASN A 4 1.56 24.99 3.92
C ASN A 4 0.86 23.62 3.79
N LEU A 5 1.01 22.74 4.79
CA LEU A 5 0.47 21.38 4.74
C LEU A 5 -1.02 21.35 5.13
N ASP A 6 -1.43 22.19 6.10
CA ASP A 6 -2.84 22.33 6.47
C ASP A 6 -3.64 23.03 5.35
N ASN A 7 -2.96 23.88 4.56
CA ASN A 7 -3.53 24.48 3.36
C ASN A 7 -3.83 23.41 2.28
N ILE A 8 -2.90 22.47 2.03
CA ILE A 8 -3.10 21.40 1.04
C ILE A 8 -4.29 20.52 1.44
N GLN A 9 -4.40 20.12 2.71
CA GLN A 9 -5.55 19.32 3.16
C GLN A 9 -6.87 20.07 2.95
N HIS A 10 -6.91 21.36 3.27
CA HIS A 10 -8.11 22.19 3.09
C HIS A 10 -8.48 22.30 1.59
N GLN A 11 -7.50 22.59 0.73
CA GLN A 11 -7.70 22.71 -0.71
C GLN A 11 -8.22 21.41 -1.32
N LEU A 12 -7.60 20.27 -1.01
CA LEU A 12 -8.04 18.97 -1.51
C LEU A 12 -9.44 18.61 -1.01
N LYS A 13 -9.78 18.91 0.24
CA LYS A 13 -11.16 18.70 0.76
C LYS A 13 -12.17 19.59 0.05
N GLN A 14 -11.82 20.84 -0.25
CA GLN A 14 -12.69 21.73 -1.02
C GLN A 14 -12.89 21.20 -2.45
N GLN A 15 -11.82 20.80 -3.13
CA GLN A 15 -11.90 20.21 -4.47
C GLN A 15 -12.77 18.96 -4.49
N LEU A 16 -12.64 18.08 -3.50
CA LEU A 16 -13.49 16.89 -3.39
C LEU A 16 -14.94 17.24 -3.06
N ASN A 17 -15.20 18.31 -2.32
CA ASN A 17 -16.57 18.77 -2.07
C ASN A 17 -17.23 19.34 -3.34
N GLU A 18 -16.46 20.04 -4.18
CA GLU A 18 -16.93 20.59 -5.46
C GLU A 18 -17.13 19.48 -6.51
N ASN A 19 -16.28 18.45 -6.50
CA ASN A 19 -16.40 17.26 -7.33
C ASN A 19 -16.20 15.97 -6.51
N PRO A 20 -17.27 15.43 -5.89
CA PRO A 20 -17.17 14.23 -5.05
C PRO A 20 -16.70 12.99 -5.79
N THR A 21 -16.88 12.92 -7.12
CA THR A 21 -16.45 11.77 -7.91
C THR A 21 -14.99 11.85 -8.38
N ASP A 22 -14.25 12.86 -7.95
CA ASP A 22 -12.83 13.01 -8.27
C ASP A 22 -11.97 12.00 -7.48
N ILE A 23 -11.72 10.86 -8.13
CA ILE A 23 -10.90 9.77 -7.60
C ILE A 23 -9.47 10.24 -7.29
N GLU A 24 -8.88 11.09 -8.14
CA GLU A 24 -7.50 11.53 -7.97
C GLU A 24 -7.37 12.38 -6.71
N THR A 25 -8.29 13.32 -6.49
CA THR A 25 -8.32 14.13 -5.26
C THR A 25 -8.52 13.27 -4.02
N ALA A 26 -9.38 12.23 -4.09
CA ALA A 26 -9.53 11.28 -2.98
C ALA A 26 -8.24 10.52 -2.69
N VAL A 27 -7.52 10.05 -3.72
CA VAL A 27 -6.21 9.40 -3.57
C VAL A 27 -5.18 10.37 -3.00
N MET A 28 -5.15 11.63 -3.45
CA MET A 28 -4.25 12.66 -2.91
C MET A 28 -4.51 12.94 -1.43
N LEU A 29 -5.77 12.95 -0.98
CA LEU A 29 -6.09 13.03 0.45
C LEU A 29 -5.62 11.80 1.21
N GLY A 30 -5.83 10.60 0.65
CA GLY A 30 -5.30 9.35 1.21
C GLY A 30 -3.79 9.42 1.42
N ASN A 31 -3.04 9.80 0.39
CA ASN A 31 -1.59 9.97 0.42
C ASN A 31 -1.16 11.06 1.42
N HIS A 32 -1.89 12.17 1.49
CA HIS A 32 -1.60 13.22 2.48
C HIS A 32 -1.67 12.70 3.92
N PHE A 33 -2.68 11.88 4.24
CA PHE A 33 -2.80 11.28 5.57
C PHE A 33 -1.80 10.14 5.79
N TYR A 34 -1.48 9.38 4.75
CA TYR A 34 -0.41 8.38 4.75
C TYR A 34 0.92 9.03 5.18
N ASP A 35 1.32 10.11 4.50
CA ASP A 35 2.60 10.79 4.75
C ASP A 35 2.70 11.40 6.16
N ARG A 36 1.55 11.72 6.77
CA ARG A 36 1.46 12.19 8.16
C ARG A 36 1.33 11.06 9.20
N GLY A 37 1.35 9.80 8.78
CA GLY A 37 1.17 8.64 9.65
C GLY A 37 -0.23 8.51 10.24
N ASN A 38 -1.23 9.19 9.66
CA ASN A 38 -2.63 9.09 10.08
C ASN A 38 -3.33 7.98 9.28
N ALA A 39 -2.99 6.74 9.62
CA ALA A 39 -3.55 5.56 8.97
C ALA A 39 -5.09 5.52 8.95
N PRO A 40 -5.82 5.87 10.04
CA PRO A 40 -7.28 5.88 10.02
C PRO A 40 -7.88 6.80 8.95
N GLN A 41 -7.35 8.01 8.78
CA GLN A 41 -7.86 8.93 7.74
C GLN A 41 -7.42 8.50 6.34
N ALA A 42 -6.19 8.00 6.18
CA ALA A 42 -5.73 7.49 4.90
C ALA A 42 -6.63 6.36 4.37
N ILE A 43 -6.99 5.40 5.25
CA ILE A 43 -7.92 4.31 4.92
C ILE A 43 -9.28 4.83 4.44
N VAL A 44 -9.84 5.85 5.10
CA VAL A 44 -11.14 6.43 4.71
C VAL A 44 -11.09 6.95 3.27
N TYR A 45 -10.06 7.71 2.91
CA TYR A 45 -9.96 8.31 1.58
C TYR A 45 -9.56 7.30 0.50
N TYR A 46 -8.71 6.31 0.81
CA TYR A 46 -8.43 5.21 -0.11
C TYR A 46 -9.66 4.34 -0.35
N GLN A 47 -10.43 4.01 0.69
CA GLN A 47 -11.68 3.27 0.55
C GLN A 47 -12.69 4.06 -0.29
N TYR A 48 -12.77 5.38 -0.11
CA TYR A 48 -13.60 6.24 -0.94
C TYR A 48 -13.20 6.17 -2.41
N ALA A 49 -11.91 6.32 -2.71
CA ALA A 49 -11.39 6.19 -4.08
C ALA A 49 -11.66 4.81 -4.70
N LEU A 50 -11.52 3.73 -3.92
CA LEU A 50 -11.79 2.37 -4.36
C LEU A 50 -13.28 2.06 -4.56
N ASN A 51 -14.16 2.72 -3.82
CA ASN A 51 -15.61 2.63 -4.03
C ASN A 51 -16.03 3.29 -5.36
N LEU A 52 -15.36 4.36 -5.75
CA LEU A 52 -15.58 5.03 -7.04
C LEU A 52 -14.95 4.25 -8.20
N ASN A 53 -13.74 3.73 -8.01
CA ASN A 53 -13.06 2.87 -8.98
C ASN A 53 -12.30 1.72 -8.28
N PRO A 54 -12.82 0.48 -8.34
CA PRO A 54 -12.23 -0.67 -7.66
C PRO A 54 -11.00 -1.26 -8.37
N ASN A 55 -10.63 -0.75 -9.55
CA ASN A 55 -9.52 -1.28 -10.35
C ASN A 55 -8.24 -0.45 -10.18
N GLN A 56 -7.84 -0.24 -8.93
CA GLN A 56 -6.64 0.54 -8.57
C GLN A 56 -5.72 -0.26 -7.65
N PRO A 57 -4.88 -1.17 -8.19
CA PRO A 57 -4.01 -2.02 -7.38
C PRO A 57 -3.01 -1.23 -6.52
N GLY A 58 -2.55 -0.07 -7.01
CA GLY A 58 -1.72 0.86 -6.23
C GLY A 58 -2.43 1.34 -4.96
N VAL A 59 -3.60 1.96 -5.13
CA VAL A 59 -4.42 2.46 -4.01
C VAL A 59 -4.78 1.35 -3.02
N GLN A 60 -5.12 0.15 -3.51
CA GLN A 60 -5.40 -0.99 -2.65
C GLN A 60 -4.17 -1.48 -1.87
N THR A 61 -2.98 -1.42 -2.48
CA THR A 61 -1.70 -1.74 -1.83
C THR A 61 -1.31 -0.69 -0.78
N ASP A 62 -1.56 0.59 -1.06
CA ASP A 62 -1.32 1.68 -0.10
C ASP A 62 -2.29 1.59 1.08
N MET A 63 -3.57 1.30 0.83
CA MET A 63 -4.55 1.03 1.88
C MET A 63 -4.18 -0.18 2.74
N ALA A 64 -3.68 -1.27 2.12
CA ALA A 64 -3.17 -2.43 2.85
C ALA A 64 -1.98 -2.06 3.77
N THR A 65 -1.12 -1.16 3.30
CA THR A 65 0.00 -0.62 4.09
C THR A 65 -0.52 0.20 5.28
N MET A 66 -1.59 0.97 5.09
CA MET A 66 -2.25 1.68 6.20
C MET A 66 -2.91 0.75 7.21
N PHE A 67 -3.50 -0.37 6.77
CA PHE A 67 -3.96 -1.39 7.73
C PHE A 67 -2.80 -1.97 8.55
N TRP A 68 -1.63 -2.16 7.93
CA TRP A 68 -0.44 -2.60 8.66
C TRP A 68 -0.01 -1.55 9.69
N ASP A 69 0.13 -0.28 9.28
CA ASP A 69 0.53 0.80 10.18
C ASP A 69 -0.48 1.02 11.33
N ASN A 70 -1.76 0.72 11.09
CA ASN A 70 -2.81 0.73 12.12
C ASN A 70 -2.80 -0.50 13.05
N GLY A 71 -1.92 -1.49 12.80
CA GLY A 71 -1.79 -2.72 13.57
C GLY A 71 -2.70 -3.87 13.12
N ASP A 72 -3.54 -3.66 12.10
CA ASP A 72 -4.48 -4.64 11.56
C ASP A 72 -3.81 -5.58 10.55
N LEU A 73 -2.81 -6.35 11.00
CA LEU A 73 -1.98 -7.21 10.16
C LEU A 73 -2.79 -8.20 9.30
N GLY A 74 -3.92 -8.69 9.83
CA GLY A 74 -4.80 -9.61 9.12
C GLY A 74 -5.60 -8.95 7.98
N LEU A 75 -5.94 -7.66 8.09
CA LEU A 75 -6.54 -6.91 6.99
C LEU A 75 -5.50 -6.57 5.94
N ALA A 76 -4.32 -6.10 6.37
CA ALA A 76 -3.21 -5.81 5.47
C ALA A 76 -2.87 -7.01 4.58
N GLU A 77 -2.69 -8.20 5.17
CA GLU A 77 -2.38 -9.40 4.41
C GLU A 77 -3.48 -9.77 3.42
N ARG A 78 -4.76 -9.69 3.82
CA ARG A 78 -5.89 -9.99 2.94
C ARG A 78 -5.89 -9.08 1.72
N HIS A 79 -5.69 -7.77 1.92
CA HIS A 79 -5.68 -6.82 0.81
C HIS A 79 -4.47 -7.01 -0.11
N PHE A 80 -3.27 -7.26 0.43
CA PHE A 80 -2.11 -7.55 -0.44
C PHE A 80 -2.32 -8.83 -1.26
N ARG A 81 -2.85 -9.90 -0.65
CA ARG A 81 -3.14 -11.15 -1.37
C ARG A 81 -4.23 -10.98 -2.43
N ASP A 82 -5.24 -10.15 -2.18
CA ASP A 82 -6.25 -9.83 -3.20
C ASP A 82 -5.64 -9.10 -4.40
N VAL A 83 -4.76 -8.11 -4.15
CA VAL A 83 -4.03 -7.43 -5.24
C VAL A 83 -3.19 -8.43 -6.04
N ILE A 84 -2.43 -9.30 -5.36
CA ILE A 84 -1.61 -10.34 -6.02
C ILE A 84 -2.46 -11.31 -6.86
N SER A 85 -3.63 -11.71 -6.34
CA SER A 85 -4.55 -12.61 -7.04
C SER A 85 -5.12 -11.99 -8.32
N ARG A 86 -5.52 -10.71 -8.25
CA ARG A 86 -6.16 -9.99 -9.35
C ARG A 86 -5.16 -9.40 -10.35
N TYR A 87 -3.99 -9.01 -9.85
CA TYR A 87 -2.94 -8.33 -10.60
C TYR A 87 -1.60 -9.04 -10.33
N PRO A 88 -1.40 -10.23 -10.92
CA PRO A 88 -0.25 -11.08 -10.65
C PRO A 88 1.11 -10.45 -10.99
N ASP A 89 1.12 -9.38 -11.80
CA ASP A 89 2.32 -8.64 -12.21
C ASP A 89 2.54 -7.37 -11.35
N PHE A 90 1.67 -7.09 -10.38
CA PHE A 90 1.79 -5.91 -9.52
C PHE A 90 2.83 -6.14 -8.41
N ALA A 91 4.10 -5.96 -8.79
CA ALA A 91 5.28 -6.27 -8.00
C ALA A 91 5.30 -5.67 -6.57
N ASN A 92 4.79 -4.46 -6.39
CA ASN A 92 4.79 -3.77 -5.09
C ASN A 92 3.95 -4.51 -4.04
N ALA A 93 2.87 -5.19 -4.42
CA ALA A 93 2.05 -5.96 -3.48
C ALA A 93 2.81 -7.18 -2.92
N TYR A 94 3.61 -7.87 -3.75
CA TYR A 94 4.46 -8.97 -3.28
C TYR A 94 5.54 -8.46 -2.31
N LEU A 95 6.23 -7.37 -2.67
CA LEU A 95 7.26 -6.79 -1.82
C LEU A 95 6.68 -6.43 -0.43
N ASN A 96 5.55 -5.72 -0.41
CA ASN A 96 4.92 -5.27 0.84
C ASN A 96 4.33 -6.44 1.64
N LEU A 97 3.75 -7.45 0.99
CA LEU A 97 3.30 -8.67 1.68
C LEU A 97 4.47 -9.40 2.34
N GLY A 98 5.59 -9.57 1.63
CA GLY A 98 6.78 -10.20 2.22
C GLY A 98 7.32 -9.41 3.42
N LEU A 99 7.32 -8.07 3.34
CA LEU A 99 7.72 -7.21 4.46
C LEU A 99 6.76 -7.33 5.66
N LEU A 100 5.45 -7.37 5.42
CA LEU A 100 4.43 -7.59 6.44
C LEU A 100 4.63 -8.94 7.13
N LEU A 101 4.85 -10.00 6.36
CA LEU A 101 5.07 -11.35 6.89
C LEU A 101 6.36 -11.41 7.71
N PHE A 102 7.44 -10.79 7.23
CA PHE A 102 8.75 -10.79 7.90
C PHE A 102 8.72 -10.00 9.21
N ARG A 103 8.23 -8.76 9.18
CA ARG A 103 8.33 -7.82 10.31
C ARG A 103 7.08 -7.78 11.18
N GLY A 104 5.91 -7.78 10.55
CA GLY A 104 4.62 -7.69 11.25
C GLY A 104 4.24 -9.02 11.90
N LYS A 105 4.30 -10.12 11.14
CA LYS A 105 3.82 -11.43 11.59
C LYS A 105 4.91 -12.41 12.00
N GLN A 106 6.18 -12.08 11.77
CA GLN A 106 7.34 -12.95 12.02
C GLN A 106 7.25 -14.33 11.33
N GLN A 107 6.52 -14.39 10.21
CA GLN A 107 6.36 -15.58 9.37
C GLN A 107 7.48 -15.64 8.34
N LEU A 108 8.69 -15.92 8.81
CA LEU A 108 9.91 -15.77 8.01
C LEU A 108 9.90 -16.63 6.74
N LYS A 109 9.46 -17.89 6.82
CA LYS A 109 9.41 -18.80 5.66
C LYS A 109 8.44 -18.30 4.59
N ASP A 110 7.28 -17.82 5.01
CA ASP A 110 6.26 -17.31 4.08
C ASP A 110 6.74 -16.02 3.41
N ALA A 111 7.42 -15.13 4.15
CA ALA A 111 8.02 -13.93 3.60
C ALA A 111 9.02 -14.25 2.48
N ALA A 112 9.93 -15.21 2.70
CA ALA A 112 10.90 -15.63 1.69
C ALA A 112 10.21 -16.21 0.46
N MET A 113 9.15 -17.01 0.65
CA MET A 113 8.39 -17.57 -0.47
C MET A 113 7.72 -16.48 -1.31
N ILE A 114 7.13 -15.46 -0.69
CA ILE A 114 6.52 -14.33 -1.41
C ILE A 114 7.57 -13.51 -2.17
N TRP A 115 8.73 -13.26 -1.59
CA TRP A 115 9.82 -12.58 -2.29
C TRP A 115 10.40 -13.41 -3.42
N GLN A 116 10.48 -14.73 -3.30
CA GLN A 116 10.88 -15.60 -4.41
C GLN A 116 9.86 -15.52 -5.57
N GLN A 117 8.56 -15.54 -5.26
CA GLN A 117 7.52 -15.37 -6.29
C GLN A 117 7.67 -14.02 -7.01
N LEU A 118 8.02 -12.95 -6.31
CA LEU A 118 8.30 -11.66 -6.93
C LEU A 118 9.49 -11.73 -7.90
N LEU A 119 10.58 -12.38 -7.51
CA LEU A 119 11.75 -12.56 -8.38
C LEU A 119 11.41 -13.37 -9.64
N ASP A 120 10.56 -14.39 -9.50
CA ASP A 120 10.16 -15.23 -10.63
C ASP A 120 9.23 -14.50 -11.62
N ARG A 121 8.39 -13.58 -11.12
CA ARG A 121 7.38 -12.87 -11.92
C ARG A 121 7.90 -11.58 -12.55
N ALA A 122 8.70 -10.82 -11.82
CA ALA A 122 9.15 -9.50 -12.24
C ALA A 122 10.64 -9.29 -11.92
N PRO A 123 11.54 -10.13 -12.47
CA PRO A 123 12.96 -10.14 -12.10
C PRO A 123 13.66 -8.78 -12.29
N ASP A 124 13.26 -8.03 -13.31
CA ASP A 124 13.86 -6.74 -13.65
C ASP A 124 13.19 -5.52 -12.96
N HIS A 125 12.22 -5.76 -12.07
CA HIS A 125 11.50 -4.69 -11.38
C HIS A 125 12.29 -4.17 -10.16
N PRO A 126 12.29 -2.86 -9.85
CA PRO A 126 13.00 -2.34 -8.67
C PRO A 126 12.60 -3.01 -7.34
N ALA A 127 11.34 -3.41 -7.21
CA ALA A 127 10.86 -4.16 -6.05
C ALA A 127 11.49 -5.56 -5.93
N ALA A 128 11.78 -6.22 -7.05
CA ALA A 128 12.46 -7.51 -7.09
C ALA A 128 13.92 -7.40 -6.62
N GLU A 129 14.64 -6.36 -7.06
CA GLU A 129 16.00 -6.10 -6.56
C GLU A 129 16.03 -5.90 -5.03
N LYS A 130 15.04 -5.19 -4.48
CA LYS A 130 14.90 -5.04 -3.02
C LYS A 130 14.59 -6.37 -2.34
N ALA A 131 13.72 -7.19 -2.92
CA ALA A 131 13.40 -8.53 -2.41
C ALA A 131 14.62 -9.45 -2.39
N LYS A 132 15.45 -9.42 -3.45
CA LYS A 132 16.72 -10.14 -3.53
C LYS A 132 17.69 -9.75 -2.41
N GLN A 133 17.83 -8.45 -2.14
CA GLN A 133 18.67 -7.96 -1.04
C GLN A 133 18.16 -8.48 0.31
N LEU A 134 16.84 -8.47 0.54
CA LEU A 134 16.23 -8.95 1.78
C LEU A 134 16.46 -10.45 1.98
N LEU A 135 16.28 -11.25 0.92
CA LEU A 135 16.56 -12.69 0.93
C LEU A 135 18.02 -12.97 1.28
N ASN A 136 18.96 -12.33 0.57
CA ASN A 136 20.40 -12.51 0.80
C ASN A 136 20.87 -12.08 2.18
N THR A 137 20.16 -11.14 2.82
CA THR A 137 20.55 -10.60 4.14
C THR A 137 20.03 -11.46 5.28
N HIS A 138 18.86 -12.10 5.13
CA HIS A 138 18.14 -12.71 6.24
C HIS A 138 17.96 -14.23 6.16
N TYR A 139 18.32 -14.87 5.03
CA TYR A 139 18.00 -16.28 4.77
C TYR A 139 19.20 -17.10 4.25
N GLN A 140 20.42 -16.77 4.68
CA GLN A 140 21.63 -17.56 4.39
C GLN A 140 21.70 -18.85 5.20
#